data_AF-A0A5J6FHN9-F1
#
_entry.id   AF-A0A5J6FHN9-F1
#
_cell.length_a   1.000
_cell.length_b   1.000
_cell.length_c   1.000
_cell.angle_alpha   90.00
_cell.angle_beta   90.00
_cell.angle_gamma   90.00
#
_symmetry.space_group_name_H-M   'P 1'
#
loop_
_entity.id
_entity.type
_entity.pdbx_description
1 polymer ?
#
loop_
_entity_poly.entity_id
_entity_poly.type
_entity_poly.pdbx_seq_one_letter_code
_entity_poly.pdbx_strand_id
1 'polypeptide(L)'
;MSDFNPDFREWPKTSRLFREIVITEKIDGTNAGLHISEDGQVVAQSRKRIITPDSDNYGFARWAADNADELAYILGPGLHFGEWWGRGIQRRYGMDRKVFSLFNTSRWREVDESNTSPELRALDASVGAQIDAVPVLYSGQFDETEIRQQLYYLQMGGSKAAPGFMHPEGIRVYHSQTRSVFKVTLDANDAGKWEAAA
;
A
#
# COMPACT_ATOMS: atom_id res chain seq x y z
N MET A 1 0.75 -48.45 28.35
CA MET A 1 0.37 -47.26 27.57
C MET A 1 1.61 -46.40 27.49
N SER A 2 2.00 -45.93 26.30
CA SER A 2 3.11 -44.99 26.17
C SER A 2 2.68 -43.63 26.70
N ASP A 3 3.48 -43.03 27.58
CA ASP A 3 3.18 -41.72 28.15
C ASP A 3 3.17 -40.64 27.05
N PHE A 4 2.12 -39.81 27.05
CA PHE A 4 2.03 -38.64 26.16
C PHE A 4 2.81 -37.48 26.78
N ASN A 5 3.87 -37.03 26.09
CA ASN A 5 4.71 -35.92 26.53
C ASN A 5 4.79 -34.85 25.42
N PRO A 6 3.90 -33.84 25.43
CA PRO A 6 3.90 -32.80 24.40
C PRO A 6 5.04 -31.80 24.61
N ASP A 7 5.52 -31.22 23.52
CA ASP A 7 6.44 -30.08 23.58
C ASP A 7 5.76 -28.86 24.20
N PHE A 8 6.44 -28.22 25.16
CA PHE A 8 5.98 -26.96 25.72
C PHE A 8 5.98 -25.87 24.63
N ARG A 9 4.86 -25.15 24.55
CA ARG A 9 4.73 -23.97 23.69
C ARG A 9 4.18 -22.81 24.51
N GLU A 10 4.95 -21.73 24.59
CA GLU A 10 4.50 -20.52 25.28
C GLU A 10 3.36 -19.82 24.54
N TRP A 11 2.51 -19.13 25.30
CA TRP A 11 1.52 -18.22 24.76
C TRP A 11 2.21 -16.92 24.30
N PRO A 12 1.93 -16.39 23.09
CA PRO A 12 2.58 -15.20 22.61
C PRO A 12 2.21 -13.97 23.45
N LYS A 13 3.08 -12.95 23.43
CA LYS A 13 2.80 -11.68 24.11
C LYS A 13 1.55 -10.99 23.55
N THR A 14 0.66 -10.56 24.44
CA THR A 14 -0.54 -9.81 24.08
C THR A 14 -0.21 -8.36 23.76
N SER A 15 -0.54 -7.91 22.54
CA SER A 15 -0.39 -6.51 22.13
C SER A 15 -1.45 -5.62 22.79
N ARG A 16 -1.14 -4.33 22.96
CA ARG A 16 -2.08 -3.31 23.47
C ARG A 16 -2.84 -2.73 22.27
N LEU A 17 -4.15 -2.55 22.42
CA LEU A 17 -5.02 -2.00 21.37
C LEU A 17 -4.86 -0.49 21.18
N PHE A 18 -4.74 0.26 22.28
CA PHE A 18 -4.68 1.73 22.24
C PHE A 18 -3.28 2.26 21.91
N ARG A 19 -2.78 1.89 20.74
CA ARG A 19 -1.49 2.33 20.16
C ARG A 19 -1.73 3.15 18.91
N GLU A 20 -0.67 3.75 18.40
CA GLU A 20 -0.76 4.52 17.17
C GLU A 20 -1.23 3.64 16.01
N ILE A 21 -2.21 4.16 15.28
CA ILE A 21 -2.67 3.67 13.99
C ILE A 21 -2.42 4.71 12.90
N VAL A 22 -2.22 4.21 11.69
CA VAL A 22 -2.23 5.02 10.48
C VAL A 22 -3.33 4.49 9.59
N ILE A 23 -4.27 5.36 9.22
CA ILE A 23 -5.36 5.04 8.31
C ILE A 23 -5.01 5.61 6.95
N THR A 24 -5.02 4.76 5.92
CA THR A 24 -4.82 5.18 4.54
C THR A 24 -6.01 4.79 3.68
N GLU A 25 -6.20 5.49 2.57
CA GLU A 25 -7.18 5.04 1.57
C GLU A 25 -6.78 3.68 1.01
N LYS A 26 -7.73 2.76 0.96
CA LYS A 26 -7.57 1.50 0.22
C LYS A 26 -7.84 1.78 -1.25
N ILE A 27 -6.80 1.66 -2.05
CA ILE A 27 -6.88 1.77 -3.50
C ILE A 27 -7.09 0.37 -4.09
N ASP A 28 -8.05 0.27 -5.01
CA ASP A 28 -8.39 -0.95 -5.73
C ASP A 28 -7.59 -1.02 -7.03
N GLY A 29 -6.42 -1.67 -6.97
CA GLY A 29 -5.57 -1.91 -8.12
C GLY A 29 -5.02 -3.33 -8.09
N THR A 30 -3.71 -3.46 -8.21
CA THR A 30 -3.00 -4.69 -7.89
C THR A 30 -1.80 -4.41 -7.02
N ASN A 31 -1.59 -5.26 -6.03
CA ASN A 31 -0.37 -5.25 -5.24
C ASN A 31 0.86 -5.44 -6.14
N ALA A 32 1.86 -4.61 -5.92
CA ALA A 32 3.10 -4.58 -6.65
C ALA A 32 4.27 -4.26 -5.70
N GLY A 33 5.50 -4.58 -6.11
CA GLY A 33 6.69 -4.18 -5.38
C GLY A 33 7.93 -4.07 -6.25
N LEU A 34 8.87 -3.24 -5.82
CA LEU A 34 10.17 -3.03 -6.45
C LEU A 34 11.26 -3.41 -5.46
N HIS A 35 12.11 -4.37 -5.86
CA HIS A 35 13.38 -4.62 -5.20
C HIS A 35 14.43 -3.73 -5.88
N ILE A 36 15.16 -2.96 -5.08
CA ILE A 36 16.20 -2.06 -5.55
C ILE A 36 17.49 -2.45 -4.81
N SER A 37 18.54 -2.79 -5.55
CA SER A 37 19.84 -3.10 -4.97
C SER A 37 20.66 -1.85 -4.65
N GLU A 38 21.75 -2.01 -3.90
CA GLU A 38 22.69 -0.92 -3.59
C GLU A 38 23.32 -0.28 -4.84
N ASP A 39 23.49 -1.06 -5.92
CA ASP A 39 24.00 -0.61 -7.23
C ASP A 39 22.90 -0.12 -8.18
N GLY A 40 21.64 -0.01 -7.71
CA GLY A 40 20.54 0.59 -8.46
C GLY A 40 19.79 -0.34 -9.41
N GLN A 41 20.01 -1.65 -9.36
CA GLN A 41 19.23 -2.60 -10.17
C GLN A 41 17.80 -2.71 -9.64
N VAL A 42 16.82 -2.69 -10.55
CA VAL A 42 15.39 -2.74 -10.21
C VAL A 42 14.76 -4.04 -10.69
N VAL A 43 14.13 -4.76 -9.76
CA VAL A 43 13.36 -5.98 -10.04
C VAL A 43 11.93 -5.84 -9.56
N ALA A 44 10.97 -6.02 -10.47
CA ALA A 44 9.55 -5.93 -10.17
C ALA A 44 8.98 -7.24 -9.62
N GLN A 45 8.01 -7.13 -8.72
CA GLN A 45 7.23 -8.26 -8.23
C GLN A 45 5.74 -7.95 -8.14
N SER A 46 4.94 -9.01 -8.23
CA SER A 46 3.54 -9.03 -7.81
C SER A 46 3.44 -9.52 -6.36
N ARG A 47 2.22 -9.64 -5.83
CA ARG A 47 1.98 -10.28 -4.51
C ARG A 47 2.57 -11.69 -4.39
N LYS A 48 2.66 -12.44 -5.49
CA LYS A 48 2.92 -13.90 -5.44
C LYS A 48 4.28 -14.30 -5.99
N ARG A 49 4.94 -13.45 -6.78
CA ARG A 49 6.15 -13.79 -7.54
C ARG A 49 6.86 -12.55 -8.08
N ILE A 50 8.15 -12.70 -8.35
CA ILE A 50 8.92 -11.83 -9.25
C ILE A 50 8.27 -11.88 -10.65
N ILE A 51 8.26 -10.74 -11.34
CA ILE A 51 7.69 -10.59 -12.67
C ILE A 51 8.68 -9.91 -13.61
N THR A 52 8.51 -10.15 -14.91
CA THR A 52 9.33 -9.57 -15.98
C THR A 52 8.40 -8.95 -17.02
N PRO A 53 8.91 -8.12 -17.94
CA PRO A 53 8.10 -7.63 -19.06
C PRO A 53 7.38 -8.71 -19.87
N ASP A 54 7.96 -9.91 -19.98
CA ASP A 54 7.36 -11.04 -20.70
C ASP A 54 6.27 -11.76 -19.88
N SER A 55 6.33 -11.65 -18.55
CA SER A 55 5.37 -12.23 -17.60
C SER A 55 4.92 -11.15 -16.62
N ASP A 56 4.19 -10.17 -17.15
CA ASP A 56 3.92 -8.89 -16.51
C ASP A 56 2.70 -8.92 -15.55
N ASN A 57 2.50 -7.82 -14.81
CA ASN A 57 1.33 -7.48 -14.00
C ASN A 57 0.75 -6.11 -14.44
N TYR A 58 -0.12 -6.11 -15.46
CA TYR A 58 -0.78 -4.91 -16.00
C TYR A 58 0.17 -3.78 -16.46
N GLY A 59 1.28 -4.13 -17.09
CA GLY A 59 2.36 -3.25 -17.52
C GLY A 59 3.32 -2.80 -16.42
N PHE A 60 3.21 -3.30 -15.18
CA PHE A 60 4.07 -2.86 -14.07
C PHE A 60 5.54 -3.25 -14.27
N ALA A 61 5.83 -4.46 -14.74
CA ALA A 61 7.21 -4.91 -14.89
C ALA A 61 7.92 -4.18 -16.04
N ARG A 62 7.21 -3.99 -17.16
CA ARG A 62 7.67 -3.13 -18.26
C ARG A 62 7.91 -1.71 -17.80
N TRP A 63 6.95 -1.09 -17.09
CA TRP A 63 7.09 0.25 -16.54
C TRP A 63 8.30 0.37 -15.61
N ALA A 64 8.50 -0.60 -14.71
CA ALA A 64 9.66 -0.61 -13.82
C ALA A 64 10.98 -0.71 -14.57
N ALA A 65 11.05 -1.57 -15.59
CA ALA A 65 12.25 -1.74 -16.41
C ALA A 65 12.57 -0.47 -17.23
N ASP A 66 11.55 0.20 -17.77
CA ASP A 66 11.72 1.39 -18.60
C ASP A 66 12.09 2.64 -17.77
N ASN A 67 11.89 2.61 -16.45
CA ASN A 67 12.15 3.73 -15.53
C ASN A 67 13.15 3.36 -14.42
N ALA A 68 13.95 2.31 -14.61
CA ALA A 68 14.77 1.71 -13.54
C ALA A 68 15.70 2.72 -12.84
N ASP A 69 16.42 3.54 -13.61
CA ASP A 69 17.38 4.52 -13.06
C ASP A 69 16.68 5.59 -12.20
N GLU A 70 15.57 6.15 -12.70
CA GLU A 70 14.79 7.14 -11.93
C GLU A 70 14.14 6.50 -10.69
N LEU A 71 13.64 5.26 -10.81
CA LEU A 71 13.08 4.53 -9.67
C LEU A 71 14.12 4.27 -8.59
N ALA A 72 15.34 3.86 -8.98
CA ALA A 72 16.45 3.67 -8.06
C ALA A 72 16.84 4.99 -7.38
N TYR A 73 16.90 6.09 -8.14
CA TYR A 73 17.17 7.42 -7.60
C TYR A 73 16.10 7.87 -6.58
N ILE A 74 14.82 7.76 -6.92
CA ILE A 74 13.71 8.24 -6.09
C ILE A 74 13.61 7.41 -4.80
N LEU A 75 13.53 6.09 -4.94
CA LEU A 75 13.15 5.19 -3.85
C LEU A 75 14.34 4.69 -3.03
N GLY A 76 15.53 4.65 -3.63
CA GLY A 76 16.73 4.09 -3.01
C GLY A 76 16.64 2.58 -2.76
N PRO A 77 17.72 1.98 -2.21
CA PRO A 77 17.82 0.53 -2.01
C PRO A 77 16.74 -0.05 -1.10
N GLY A 78 16.42 -1.34 -1.30
CA GLY A 78 15.48 -2.12 -0.50
C GLY A 78 14.21 -2.51 -1.26
N LEU A 79 13.24 -3.03 -0.50
CA LEU A 79 11.97 -3.50 -1.04
C LEU A 79 10.84 -2.50 -0.77
N HIS A 80 10.24 -1.99 -1.83
CA HIS A 80 9.17 -1.00 -1.80
C HIS A 80 7.87 -1.63 -2.26
N PHE A 81 6.90 -1.77 -1.36
CA PHE A 81 5.57 -2.27 -1.69
C PHE A 81 4.59 -1.13 -1.89
N GLY A 82 3.71 -1.30 -2.87
CA GLY A 82 2.64 -0.35 -3.17
C GLY A 82 1.51 -0.97 -3.97
N GLU A 83 0.55 -0.12 -4.32
CA GLU A 83 -0.53 -0.44 -5.23
C GLU A 83 -0.18 0.08 -6.63
N TRP A 84 -0.32 -0.78 -7.64
CA TRP A 84 -0.30 -0.39 -9.04
C TRP A 84 -1.74 -0.27 -9.53
N TRP A 85 -2.15 0.93 -9.93
CA TRP A 85 -3.57 1.26 -10.17
C TRP A 85 -3.74 2.31 -11.28
N GLY A 86 -4.99 2.57 -11.67
CA GLY A 86 -5.35 3.53 -12.72
C GLY A 86 -5.76 2.87 -14.04
N ARG A 87 -5.38 3.46 -15.18
CA ARG A 87 -5.85 3.05 -16.52
C ARG A 87 -5.73 1.55 -16.76
N GLY A 88 -6.87 0.89 -16.96
CA GLY A 88 -6.94 -0.52 -17.32
C GLY A 88 -6.75 -1.50 -16.15
N ILE A 89 -6.88 -1.03 -14.90
CA ILE A 89 -6.74 -1.86 -13.69
C ILE A 89 -7.94 -1.60 -12.77
N GLN A 90 -8.68 -2.67 -12.45
CA GLN A 90 -9.82 -2.68 -11.50
C GLN A 90 -10.76 -1.46 -11.68
N ARG A 91 -10.98 -0.66 -10.63
CA ARG A 91 -11.88 0.51 -10.61
C ARG A 91 -11.46 1.62 -11.57
N ARG A 92 -10.22 1.61 -12.07
CA ARG A 92 -9.62 2.60 -12.97
C ARG A 92 -9.53 4.03 -12.42
N TYR A 93 -10.37 4.40 -11.47
CA TYR A 93 -10.43 5.71 -10.80
C TYR A 93 -10.62 6.88 -11.77
N GLY A 94 -11.24 6.63 -12.94
CA GLY A 94 -11.40 7.64 -14.00
C GLY A 94 -10.09 8.07 -14.68
N MET A 95 -8.97 7.40 -14.39
CA MET A 95 -7.65 7.82 -14.85
C MET A 95 -7.33 7.37 -16.28
N ASP A 96 -6.49 8.16 -16.95
CA ASP A 96 -5.90 7.89 -18.26
C ASP A 96 -4.43 7.44 -18.17
N ARG A 97 -3.86 7.42 -16.96
CA ARG A 97 -2.52 6.92 -16.64
C ARG A 97 -2.55 5.87 -15.53
N LYS A 98 -1.41 5.24 -15.28
CA LYS A 98 -1.20 4.34 -14.15
C LYS A 98 -0.26 4.98 -13.13
N VAL A 99 -0.42 4.64 -11.86
CA VAL A 99 0.35 5.18 -10.74
C VAL A 99 0.76 4.03 -9.82
N PHE A 100 1.98 4.09 -9.30
CA PHE A 100 2.47 3.23 -8.23
C PHE A 100 2.46 3.99 -6.91
N SER A 101 1.53 3.65 -6.02
CA SER A 101 1.38 4.31 -4.72
C SER A 101 1.93 3.45 -3.59
N LEU A 102 3.01 3.88 -2.94
CA LEU A 102 3.66 3.16 -1.83
C LEU A 102 2.73 3.03 -0.62
N PHE A 103 2.79 1.88 0.06
CA PHE A 103 2.06 1.66 1.32
C PHE A 103 2.77 2.24 2.53
N ASN A 104 4.11 2.31 2.50
CA ASN A 104 4.90 2.86 3.60
C ASN A 104 5.02 4.38 3.45
N THR A 105 4.00 5.08 3.95
CA THR A 105 3.86 6.53 3.80
C THR A 105 4.88 7.32 4.63
N SER A 106 5.42 6.75 5.70
CA SER A 106 6.49 7.38 6.49
C SER A 106 7.80 7.33 5.72
N ARG A 107 8.18 6.17 5.17
CA ARG A 107 9.39 6.02 4.35
C ARG A 107 9.37 6.92 3.11
N TRP A 108 8.19 7.12 2.51
CA TRP A 108 8.03 8.04 1.36
C TRP A 108 8.42 9.49 1.68
N ARG A 109 8.17 9.93 2.92
CA ARG A 109 8.39 11.32 3.37
C ARG A 109 9.61 11.49 4.27
N GLU A 110 10.31 10.40 4.56
CA GLU A 110 11.48 10.42 5.42
C GLU A 110 12.60 11.19 4.76
N VAL A 111 13.11 12.19 5.47
CA VAL A 111 14.23 13.01 5.01
C VAL A 111 15.53 12.34 5.39
N ASP A 112 16.40 12.11 4.41
CA ASP A 112 17.71 11.50 4.63
C ASP A 112 18.83 12.54 4.84
N GLU A 113 20.07 12.06 4.95
CA GLU A 113 21.26 12.88 5.21
C GLU A 113 21.53 13.94 4.14
N SER A 114 20.99 13.78 2.92
CA SER A 114 21.08 14.77 1.85
C SER A 114 19.97 15.84 1.92
N ASN A 115 19.18 15.85 3.00
CA ASN A 115 18.07 16.76 3.24
C ASN A 115 16.99 16.69 2.14
N THR A 116 16.78 15.48 1.60
CA THR A 116 15.72 15.17 0.63
C THR A 116 14.95 13.93 1.08
N SER A 117 13.83 13.65 0.41
CA SER A 117 13.00 12.45 0.62
C SER A 117 12.63 11.85 -0.74
N PRO A 118 12.14 10.60 -0.79
CA PRO A 118 11.56 10.05 -2.02
C PRO A 118 10.47 10.95 -2.62
N GLU A 119 9.62 11.54 -1.79
CA GLU A 119 8.59 12.51 -2.20
C GLU A 119 9.19 13.73 -2.91
N LEU A 120 10.27 14.31 -2.37
CA LEU A 120 10.94 15.46 -2.98
C LEU A 120 11.68 15.07 -4.27
N ARG A 121 12.38 13.93 -4.30
CA ARG A 121 13.06 13.44 -5.51
C ARG A 121 12.09 13.19 -6.66
N ALA A 122 10.88 12.73 -6.36
CA ALA A 122 9.86 12.52 -7.37
C ALA A 122 9.40 13.82 -8.03
N LEU A 123 9.49 14.98 -7.38
CA LEU A 123 9.11 16.27 -8.00
C LEU A 123 10.03 16.65 -9.17
N ASP A 124 11.28 16.21 -9.14
CA ASP A 124 12.30 16.54 -10.15
C ASP A 124 12.45 15.44 -11.23
N ALA A 125 11.81 14.28 -11.05
CA ALA A 125 11.93 13.12 -11.92
C ALA A 125 10.82 13.04 -12.98
N SER A 126 11.13 12.53 -14.18
CA SER A 126 10.14 12.42 -15.26
C SER A 126 9.03 11.41 -14.96
N VAL A 127 9.36 10.33 -14.25
CA VAL A 127 8.40 9.33 -13.76
C VAL A 127 7.64 9.79 -12.51
N GLY A 128 8.02 10.93 -11.92
CA GLY A 128 7.52 11.44 -10.65
C GLY A 128 6.01 11.50 -10.52
N ALA A 129 5.31 11.96 -11.57
CA ALA A 129 3.85 12.03 -11.58
C ALA A 129 3.13 10.66 -11.59
N GLN A 130 3.88 9.55 -11.68
CA GLN A 130 3.41 8.17 -11.65
C GLN A 130 3.81 7.45 -10.35
N ILE A 131 4.43 8.13 -9.40
CA ILE A 131 4.85 7.58 -8.10
C ILE A 131 4.35 8.48 -6.99
N ASP A 132 3.71 7.89 -5.99
CA ASP A 132 3.25 8.60 -4.80
C ASP A 132 3.19 7.64 -3.61
N ALA A 133 2.71 8.07 -2.45
CA ALA A 133 2.22 7.20 -1.40
C ALA A 133 0.69 7.15 -1.42
N VAL A 134 0.10 6.08 -0.85
CA VAL A 134 -1.34 6.09 -0.58
C VAL A 134 -1.70 7.26 0.36
N PRO A 135 -2.85 7.94 0.18
CA PRO A 135 -3.23 9.06 1.04
C PRO A 135 -3.37 8.63 2.50
N VAL A 136 -2.74 9.36 3.41
CA VAL A 136 -2.97 9.22 4.85
C VAL A 136 -4.22 10.03 5.19
N LEU A 137 -5.21 9.36 5.77
CA LEU A 137 -6.49 9.93 6.18
C LEU A 137 -6.48 10.30 7.67
N TYR A 138 -5.75 9.53 8.48
CA TYR A 138 -5.58 9.76 9.91
C TYR A 138 -4.28 9.13 10.41
N SER A 139 -3.64 9.79 11.38
CA SER A 139 -2.51 9.24 12.12
C SER A 139 -2.62 9.68 13.58
N GLY A 140 -2.68 8.71 14.49
CA GLY A 140 -2.91 8.98 15.91
C GLY A 140 -3.21 7.72 16.70
N GLN A 141 -3.62 7.86 17.96
CA GLN A 141 -3.98 6.71 18.80
C GLN A 141 -5.18 5.94 18.21
N PHE A 142 -5.24 4.63 18.41
CA PHE A 142 -6.39 3.82 18.03
C PHE A 142 -7.67 4.41 18.63
N ASP A 143 -8.60 4.76 17.74
CA ASP A 143 -9.94 5.19 18.06
C ASP A 143 -10.89 4.60 17.01
N GLU A 144 -11.90 3.85 17.45
CA GLU A 144 -12.91 3.28 16.58
C GLU A 144 -13.74 4.37 15.87
N THR A 145 -13.96 5.50 16.55
CA THR A 145 -14.67 6.66 16.00
C THR A 145 -13.95 7.22 14.80
N GLU A 146 -12.62 7.36 14.88
CA GLU A 146 -11.79 7.83 13.77
C GLU A 146 -11.83 6.85 12.59
N ILE A 147 -11.73 5.55 12.85
CA ILE A 147 -11.84 4.52 11.79
C ILE A 147 -13.17 4.65 11.03
N ARG A 148 -14.30 4.72 11.76
CA ARG A 148 -15.63 4.87 11.16
C ARG A 148 -15.79 6.21 10.45
N GLN A 149 -15.26 7.28 11.02
CA GLN A 149 -15.36 8.62 10.46
C GLN A 149 -14.58 8.74 9.15
N GLN A 150 -13.34 8.23 9.07
CA GLN A 150 -12.57 8.26 7.82
C GLN A 150 -13.22 7.44 6.71
N LEU A 151 -13.80 6.29 7.04
CA LEU A 151 -14.59 5.50 6.09
C LEU A 151 -15.81 6.28 5.57
N TYR A 152 -16.55 6.93 6.48
CA TYR A 152 -17.70 7.77 6.14
C TYR A 152 -17.31 8.97 5.25
N TYR A 153 -16.17 9.63 5.52
CA TYR A 153 -15.69 10.72 4.69
C TYR A 153 -15.33 10.27 3.26
N LEU A 154 -14.77 9.09 3.08
CA LEU A 154 -14.59 8.52 1.74
C LEU A 154 -15.92 8.20 1.07
N GLN A 155 -16.88 7.63 1.80
CA GLN A 155 -18.21 7.32 1.26
C GLN A 155 -18.94 8.55 0.74
N MET A 156 -18.89 9.66 1.50
CA MET A 156 -19.60 10.89 1.16
C MET A 156 -18.82 11.81 0.21
N GLY A 157 -17.50 11.83 0.33
CA GLY A 157 -16.62 12.77 -0.36
C GLY A 157 -15.83 12.18 -1.54
N GLY A 158 -15.87 10.87 -1.74
CA GLY A 158 -15.10 10.17 -2.76
C GLY A 158 -13.62 9.96 -2.39
N SER A 159 -12.88 9.44 -3.36
CA SER A 159 -11.46 9.12 -3.25
C SER A 159 -10.61 10.38 -3.01
N LYS A 160 -9.67 10.29 -2.07
CA LYS A 160 -8.59 11.27 -1.89
C LYS A 160 -7.47 11.04 -2.89
N ALA A 161 -7.21 9.77 -3.24
CA ALA A 161 -6.19 9.42 -4.23
C ALA A 161 -6.55 9.89 -5.65
N ALA A 162 -7.85 9.89 -6.00
CA ALA A 162 -8.35 10.37 -7.29
C ALA A 162 -9.54 11.33 -7.08
N PRO A 163 -9.27 12.64 -6.95
CA PRO A 163 -10.32 13.64 -6.76
C PRO A 163 -11.44 13.55 -7.81
N GLY A 164 -12.69 13.57 -7.34
CA GLY A 164 -13.89 13.44 -8.19
C GLY A 164 -14.36 12.00 -8.43
N PHE A 165 -13.59 10.98 -8.02
CA PHE A 165 -14.03 9.59 -8.10
C PHE A 165 -14.85 9.18 -6.86
N MET A 166 -16.16 9.00 -7.04
CA MET A 166 -17.13 8.83 -5.93
C MET A 166 -17.32 7.39 -5.45
N HIS A 167 -16.51 6.44 -5.92
CA HIS A 167 -16.65 5.03 -5.56
C HIS A 167 -15.35 4.44 -4.98
N PRO A 168 -14.74 5.05 -3.94
CA PRO A 168 -13.53 4.52 -3.32
C PRO A 168 -13.78 3.13 -2.73
N GLU A 169 -12.72 2.33 -2.58
CA GLU A 169 -12.87 0.94 -2.11
C GLU A 169 -13.05 0.86 -0.58
N GLY A 170 -12.37 1.74 0.16
CA GLY A 170 -12.43 1.78 1.61
C GLY A 170 -11.12 2.27 2.23
N ILE A 171 -10.77 1.74 3.40
CA ILE A 171 -9.58 2.14 4.17
C ILE A 171 -8.70 0.95 4.54
N ARG A 172 -7.42 1.23 4.79
CA ARG A 172 -6.47 0.33 5.45
C ARG A 172 -6.10 0.93 6.80
N VAL A 173 -6.03 0.09 7.84
CA VAL A 173 -5.67 0.51 9.20
C VAL A 173 -4.41 -0.25 9.61
N TYR A 174 -3.28 0.43 9.61
CA TYR A 174 -2.02 -0.11 10.15
C TYR A 174 -1.96 0.14 11.65
N HIS A 175 -1.63 -0.90 12.43
CA HIS A 175 -1.46 -0.78 13.88
C HIS A 175 0.01 -0.96 14.28
N SER A 176 0.63 0.10 14.80
CA SER A 176 2.08 0.22 15.03
C SER A 176 2.69 -0.93 15.84
N GLN A 177 2.03 -1.37 16.92
CA GLN A 177 2.59 -2.40 17.81
C GLN A 177 2.54 -3.82 17.22
N THR A 178 1.49 -4.15 16.46
CA THR A 178 1.32 -5.48 15.85
C THR A 178 1.94 -5.56 14.46
N ARG A 179 2.29 -4.39 13.89
CA ARG A 179 2.74 -4.23 12.50
C ARG A 179 1.79 -4.86 11.48
N SER A 180 0.52 -4.98 11.85
CA SER A 180 -0.52 -5.62 11.05
C SER A 180 -1.37 -4.55 10.38
N VAL A 181 -1.87 -4.87 9.17
CA VAL A 181 -2.72 -3.97 8.39
C VAL A 181 -4.08 -4.62 8.17
N PHE A 182 -5.10 -4.01 8.75
CA PHE A 182 -6.50 -4.38 8.56
C PHE A 182 -7.09 -3.58 7.39
N LYS A 183 -8.24 -4.00 6.89
CA LYS A 183 -8.99 -3.25 5.88
C LYS A 183 -10.44 -3.16 6.32
N VAL A 184 -11.11 -2.10 5.88
CA VAL A 184 -12.57 -1.98 5.93
C VAL A 184 -13.01 -1.50 4.56
N THR A 185 -13.87 -2.24 3.87
CA THR A 185 -14.36 -1.90 2.52
C THR A 185 -15.77 -1.34 2.54
N LEU A 186 -16.04 -0.37 1.66
CA LEU A 186 -17.38 0.20 1.48
C LEU A 186 -18.32 -0.75 0.73
N ASP A 187 -17.76 -1.66 -0.09
CA ASP A 187 -18.56 -2.67 -0.76
C ASP A 187 -19.14 -3.67 0.24
N ALA A 188 -20.39 -4.06 0.03
CA ALA A 188 -21.09 -5.11 0.78
C ALA A 188 -21.00 -4.96 2.31
N ASN A 189 -20.88 -3.73 2.83
CA ASN A 189 -20.69 -3.45 4.26
C ASN A 189 -19.52 -4.25 4.89
N ASP A 190 -18.38 -4.29 4.20
CA ASP A 190 -17.16 -5.00 4.63
C ASP A 190 -17.30 -6.54 4.69
N ALA A 191 -18.38 -7.10 4.13
CA ALA A 191 -18.56 -8.54 4.07
C ALA A 191 -17.41 -9.23 3.31
N GLY A 192 -16.93 -10.34 3.86
CA GLY A 192 -15.98 -11.21 3.19
C GLY A 192 -16.58 -11.81 1.91
N LYS A 193 -15.71 -12.20 0.96
CA LYS A 193 -16.12 -12.82 -0.31
C LYS A 193 -17.05 -14.03 -0.15
N TRP A 194 -16.97 -14.73 0.97
CA TRP A 194 -17.78 -15.91 1.29
C TRP A 194 -19.03 -15.58 2.12
N GLU A 195 -19.10 -14.40 2.74
CA GLU A 195 -20.24 -13.96 3.54
C GLU A 195 -21.32 -13.30 2.67
N ALA A 196 -20.92 -12.62 1.59
CA ALA A 196 -21.85 -11.98 0.65
C ALA A 196 -22.57 -12.97 -0.30
N ALA A 197 -22.20 -14.26 -0.28
CA ALA A 197 -22.75 -15.29 -1.15
C ALA A 197 -23.77 -16.22 -0.45
N ALA A 198 -24.06 -15.97 0.82
CA ALA A 198 -25.08 -16.67 1.64
C ALA A 198 -26.33 -15.79 1.80
#